data_AF-A0A180FM78-F1
#
_entry.id   AF-A0A180FM78-F1
#
_cell.length_a   1.000
_cell.length_b   1.000
_cell.length_c   1.000
_cell.angle_alpha   90.00
_cell.angle_beta   90.00
_cell.angle_gamma   90.00
#
_symmetry.space_group_name_H-M   'P 1'
#
loop_
_entity.id
_entity.type
_entity.pdbx_description
1 polymer ?
#
loop_
_entity_poly.entity_id
_entity_poly.type
_entity_poly.pdbx_seq_one_letter_code
_entity_poly.pdbx_strand_id
1 'polypeptide(L)'
;MSDVKVLESNHVHIRDIGHTTALPVEKQYGKDKHFKACTKAIAGVRVREVMRETGCLPPRQRSTAHFMNLPHTLERSRNMQRIFASLNANERQTLDFVNTHGKTTGESSGIFGFVNGVLKRVKPEGLSKKSIDACLKETDRILNNRNKRTVRFNLRFADSWNGSGINLRVRRVYGMLQAI
;
A
#
# COMPACT_ATOMS: atom_id res chain seq x y z
N MET A 1 -22.37 30.25 -4.58
CA MET A 1 -21.87 29.44 -5.71
C MET A 1 -20.80 30.26 -6.40
N SER A 2 -19.56 29.79 -6.34
CA SER A 2 -18.45 30.40 -7.07
C SER A 2 -17.66 29.26 -7.67
N ASP A 3 -17.90 29.04 -8.96
CA ASP A 3 -17.19 28.10 -9.81
C ASP A 3 -15.71 28.51 -9.89
N VAL A 4 -14.86 27.81 -9.15
CA VAL A 4 -13.41 27.90 -9.33
C VAL A 4 -13.05 27.04 -10.54
N LYS A 5 -13.06 27.66 -11.72
CA LYS A 5 -12.39 27.12 -12.91
C LYS A 5 -10.89 27.04 -12.59
N VAL A 6 -10.38 25.83 -12.45
CA VAL A 6 -8.94 25.58 -12.39
C VAL A 6 -8.34 26.07 -13.70
N LEU A 7 -7.51 27.11 -13.66
CA LEU A 7 -6.70 27.52 -14.80
C LEU A 7 -5.84 26.33 -15.22
N GLU A 8 -6.04 25.84 -16.43
CA GLU A 8 -5.11 24.93 -17.08
C GLU A 8 -3.80 25.70 -17.30
N SER A 9 -2.81 25.43 -16.47
CA SER A 9 -1.46 25.94 -16.70
C SER A 9 -0.83 25.13 -17.84
N ASN A 10 -0.21 25.80 -18.82
CA ASN A 10 0.55 25.18 -19.92
C ASN A 10 1.84 24.46 -19.45
N HIS A 11 1.91 24.08 -18.18
CA HIS A 11 3.05 23.39 -17.60
C HIS A 11 2.79 21.89 -17.63
N VAL A 12 3.80 21.11 -18.05
CA VAL A 12 3.75 19.66 -17.96
C VAL A 12 3.58 19.27 -16.50
N HIS A 13 2.43 18.69 -16.17
CA HIS A 13 2.14 18.24 -14.81
C HIS A 13 3.05 17.05 -14.46
N ILE A 14 4.11 17.30 -13.69
CA ILE A 14 4.99 16.25 -13.17
C ILE A 14 4.26 15.57 -12.00
N ARG A 15 3.80 14.34 -12.21
CA ARG A 15 3.22 13.53 -11.13
C ARG A 15 4.32 12.93 -10.27
N ASP A 16 4.20 13.12 -8.96
CA ASP A 16 5.02 12.40 -7.99
C ASP A 16 4.79 10.89 -8.12
N ILE A 17 5.89 10.13 -8.21
CA ILE A 17 5.85 8.67 -8.35
C ILE A 17 5.26 8.01 -7.10
N GLY A 18 5.50 8.59 -5.91
CA GLY A 18 4.91 8.14 -4.66
C GLY A 18 3.38 8.29 -4.69
N HIS A 19 2.90 9.45 -5.11
CA HIS A 19 1.48 9.72 -5.26
C HIS A 19 0.82 8.80 -6.30
N THR A 20 1.43 8.66 -7.48
CA THR A 20 0.96 7.74 -8.54
C THR A 20 0.86 6.30 -8.03
N THR A 21 1.82 5.88 -7.21
CA THR A 21 1.87 4.54 -6.60
C THR A 21 0.85 4.35 -5.48
N ALA A 22 0.50 5.40 -4.74
CA ALA A 22 -0.45 5.33 -3.63
C ALA A 22 -1.93 5.32 -4.09
N LEU A 23 -2.25 5.92 -5.24
CA LEU A 23 -3.63 6.02 -5.74
C LEU A 23 -4.35 4.67 -5.86
N PRO A 24 -3.75 3.59 -6.42
CA PRO A 24 -4.37 2.26 -6.43
C PRO A 24 -4.62 1.70 -5.02
N VAL A 25 -3.70 1.96 -4.07
CA VAL A 25 -3.81 1.50 -2.68
C VAL A 25 -4.97 2.21 -1.99
N GLU A 26 -5.10 3.52 -2.19
CA GLU A 26 -6.20 4.32 -1.67
C GLU A 26 -7.55 3.88 -2.27
N LYS A 27 -7.62 3.63 -3.57
CA LYS A 27 -8.84 3.11 -4.22
C LYS A 27 -9.25 1.73 -3.69
N GLN A 28 -8.29 0.89 -3.30
CA GLN A 28 -8.57 -0.45 -2.80
C GLN A 28 -8.92 -0.48 -1.31
N TYR A 29 -8.20 0.27 -0.49
CA TYR A 29 -8.26 0.17 0.97
C TYR A 29 -8.87 1.40 1.65
N GLY A 30 -8.96 2.54 0.97
CA GLY A 30 -9.48 3.79 1.54
C GLY A 30 -10.94 3.72 1.98
N LYS A 31 -11.71 2.72 1.53
CA LYS A 31 -13.09 2.44 1.96
C LYS A 31 -13.26 1.05 2.59
N ASP A 32 -12.20 0.24 2.68
CA ASP A 32 -12.29 -1.13 3.19
C ASP A 32 -12.45 -1.13 4.73
N LYS A 33 -13.57 -1.68 5.21
CA LYS A 33 -13.94 -1.66 6.63
C LYS A 33 -12.95 -2.44 7.50
N HIS A 34 -12.52 -3.62 7.04
CA HIS A 34 -11.61 -4.49 7.79
C HIS A 34 -10.21 -3.89 7.90
N PHE A 35 -9.73 -3.30 6.82
CA PHE A 35 -8.46 -2.59 6.76
C PHE A 35 -8.47 -1.35 7.65
N LYS A 36 -9.54 -0.53 7.60
CA LYS A 36 -9.70 0.60 8.52
C LYS A 36 -9.70 0.15 9.98
N ALA A 37 -10.46 -0.89 10.32
CA ALA A 37 -10.49 -1.44 11.67
C ALA A 37 -9.10 -1.90 12.14
N CYS A 38 -8.36 -2.63 11.28
CA CYS A 38 -7.00 -3.06 11.55
C CYS A 38 -6.05 -1.87 11.81
N THR A 39 -6.04 -0.88 10.90
CA THR A 39 -5.18 0.31 11.08
C THR A 39 -5.54 1.14 12.32
N LYS A 40 -6.83 1.20 12.69
CA LYS A 40 -7.30 1.86 13.92
C LYS A 40 -6.83 1.10 15.17
N ALA A 41 -6.91 -0.22 15.17
CA ALA A 41 -6.43 -1.04 16.28
C ALA A 41 -4.92 -0.86 16.51
N ILE A 42 -4.14 -0.89 15.42
CA ILE A 42 -2.70 -0.65 15.48
C ILE A 42 -2.37 0.76 16.01
N ALA A 43 -3.08 1.78 15.52
CA ALA A 43 -2.92 3.15 16.01
C ALA A 43 -3.28 3.25 17.50
N GLY A 44 -4.34 2.59 17.94
CA GLY A 44 -4.76 2.54 19.34
C GLY A 44 -3.71 1.93 20.26
N VAL A 45 -3.06 0.83 19.86
CA VAL A 45 -1.95 0.24 20.62
C VAL A 45 -0.75 1.17 20.70
N ARG A 46 -0.41 1.85 19.60
CA ARG A 46 0.68 2.84 19.62
C ARG A 46 0.41 3.99 20.59
N VAL A 47 -0.84 4.47 20.63
CA VAL A 47 -1.22 5.55 21.56
C VAL A 47 -1.16 5.05 23.01
N ARG A 48 -1.69 3.86 23.31
CA ARG A 48 -1.73 3.33 24.69
C ARG A 48 -0.36 2.92 25.23
N GLU A 49 0.45 2.26 24.42
CA GLU A 49 1.67 1.59 24.92
C GLU A 49 2.96 2.39 24.66
N VAL A 50 2.96 3.29 23.67
CA VAL A 50 4.18 3.96 23.20
C VAL A 50 4.14 5.47 23.42
N MET A 51 2.96 6.10 23.41
CA MET A 51 2.85 7.54 23.60
C MET A 51 2.58 7.87 25.07
N ARG A 52 3.39 8.77 25.64
CA ARG A 52 3.13 9.40 26.95
C ARG A 52 2.11 10.54 26.77
N GLU A 53 1.39 10.92 27.83
CA GLU A 53 0.43 12.03 27.82
C GLU A 53 0.99 13.36 27.29
N THR A 54 2.30 13.58 27.45
CA THR A 54 3.01 14.78 26.97
C THR A 54 3.57 14.66 25.55
N GLY A 55 3.36 13.53 24.88
CA GLY A 55 3.88 13.27 23.54
C GLY A 55 3.13 14.05 22.48
N CYS A 56 3.78 15.06 21.87
CA CYS A 56 3.23 15.78 20.73
C CYS A 56 2.90 14.81 19.59
N LEU A 57 1.62 14.75 19.19
CA LEU A 57 1.17 13.88 18.10
C LEU A 57 1.80 14.36 16.78
N PRO A 58 2.40 13.45 15.98
CA PRO A 58 2.88 13.84 14.67
C PRO A 58 1.69 14.37 13.84
N PRO A 59 1.91 15.44 13.04
CA PRO A 59 0.85 16.07 12.27
C PRO A 59 0.15 15.05 11.37
N ARG A 60 -1.16 15.23 11.20
CA ARG A 60 -2.05 14.34 10.44
C ARG A 60 -1.47 14.13 9.03
N GLN A 61 -0.88 12.95 8.81
CA GLN A 61 -0.24 12.62 7.53
C GLN A 61 -1.31 12.53 6.43
N ARG A 62 -0.99 13.05 5.23
CA ARG A 62 -1.83 12.87 4.03
C ARG A 62 -2.04 11.37 3.76
N SER A 63 -3.19 10.98 3.19
CA SER A 63 -3.54 9.57 2.94
C SER A 63 -2.42 8.79 2.24
N THR A 64 -1.76 9.42 1.26
CA THR A 64 -0.57 8.92 0.57
C THR A 64 0.57 8.52 1.52
N ALA A 65 0.96 9.39 2.46
CA ALA A 65 2.04 9.12 3.41
C ALA A 65 1.68 8.04 4.43
N HIS A 66 0.39 7.92 4.76
CA HIS A 66 -0.11 6.86 5.65
C HIS A 66 0.10 5.47 5.02
N PHE A 67 -0.15 5.32 3.72
CA PHE A 67 0.09 4.05 3.00
C PHE A 67 1.57 3.72 2.85
N MET A 68 2.43 4.74 2.77
CA MET A 68 3.87 4.57 2.64
C MET A 68 4.54 4.04 3.93
N ASN A 69 3.98 4.35 5.09
CA ASN A 69 4.50 3.88 6.39
C ASN A 69 3.93 2.52 6.82
N LEU A 70 2.91 2.03 6.11
CA LEU A 70 2.20 0.80 6.45
C LEU A 70 2.99 -0.52 6.28
N PRO A 71 3.92 -0.69 5.32
CA PRO A 71 4.63 -1.96 5.13
C PRO A 71 5.35 -2.43 6.40
N HIS A 72 6.10 -1.53 7.05
CA HIS A 72 6.81 -1.81 8.30
C HIS A 72 5.83 -2.18 9.43
N THR A 73 4.69 -1.50 9.49
CA THR A 73 3.63 -1.78 10.47
C THR A 73 3.01 -3.17 10.28
N LEU A 74 2.73 -3.57 9.02
CA LEU A 74 2.17 -4.88 8.70
C LEU A 74 3.17 -6.01 8.93
N GLU A 75 4.44 -5.80 8.60
CA GLU A 75 5.52 -6.75 8.88
C GLU A 75 5.66 -7.00 10.39
N ARG A 76 5.67 -5.93 11.18
CA ARG A 76 5.69 -6.03 12.65
C ARG A 76 4.47 -6.77 13.20
N SER A 77 3.28 -6.51 12.67
CA SER A 77 2.05 -7.23 13.05
C SER A 77 2.15 -8.73 12.73
N ARG A 78 2.70 -9.11 11.58
CA ARG A 78 2.93 -10.53 11.22
C ARG A 78 3.96 -11.20 12.13
N ASN A 79 5.03 -10.50 12.49
CA ASN A 79 6.03 -11.04 13.42
C ASN A 79 5.42 -11.25 14.82
N MET A 80 4.56 -10.34 15.27
CA MET A 80 3.79 -10.50 16.52
C MET A 80 2.87 -11.73 16.49
N GLN A 81 2.24 -12.07 15.35
CA GLN A 81 1.46 -13.31 15.21
C GLN A 81 2.31 -14.55 15.48
N ARG A 82 3.53 -14.58 14.93
CA ARG A 82 4.41 -15.76 15.02
C ARG A 82 4.85 -16.04 16.45
N ILE A 83 5.09 -14.99 17.24
CA ILE A 83 5.52 -15.10 18.63
C ILE A 83 4.36 -15.05 19.62
N PHE A 84 3.11 -14.95 19.16
CA PHE A 84 1.95 -14.71 20.04
C PHE A 84 1.82 -15.78 21.13
N ALA A 85 2.11 -17.03 20.79
CA ALA A 85 2.08 -18.15 21.73
C ALA A 85 3.17 -18.08 22.81
N SER A 86 4.26 -17.35 22.61
CA SER A 86 5.33 -17.19 23.61
C SER A 86 5.16 -15.96 24.50
N LEU A 87 4.14 -15.12 24.25
CA LEU A 87 3.88 -13.91 25.05
C LEU A 87 3.21 -14.23 26.39
N ASN A 88 3.43 -13.37 27.38
CA ASN A 88 2.75 -13.45 28.68
C ASN A 88 1.29 -12.96 28.60
N ALA A 89 0.51 -13.14 29.67
CA ALA A 89 -0.93 -12.85 29.67
C ALA A 89 -1.27 -11.38 29.33
N ASN A 90 -0.53 -10.43 29.89
CA ASN A 90 -0.73 -9.00 29.64
C ASN A 90 -0.38 -8.63 28.19
N GLU A 91 0.74 -9.15 27.69
CA GLU A 91 1.16 -8.93 26.30
C GLU A 91 0.18 -9.53 25.28
N ARG A 92 -0.35 -10.72 25.57
CA ARG A 92 -1.38 -11.35 24.73
C ARG A 92 -2.65 -10.51 24.69
N GLN A 93 -3.09 -10.00 25.84
CA GLN A 93 -4.27 -9.13 25.90
C GLN A 93 -4.07 -7.85 25.08
N THR A 94 -2.91 -7.20 25.20
CA THR A 94 -2.58 -5.98 24.45
C THR A 94 -2.48 -6.24 22.94
N LEU A 95 -1.96 -7.40 22.54
CA LEU A 95 -1.73 -7.76 21.14
C LEU A 95 -2.83 -8.62 20.52
N ASP A 96 -3.95 -8.89 21.20
CA ASP A 96 -5.01 -9.78 20.69
C ASP A 96 -5.59 -9.32 19.34
N PHE A 97 -5.59 -8.01 19.10
CA PHE A 97 -5.99 -7.41 17.82
C PHE A 97 -5.24 -8.00 16.61
N VAL A 98 -4.01 -8.49 16.83
CA VAL A 98 -3.15 -9.08 15.83
C VAL A 98 -3.76 -10.38 15.28
N ASN A 99 -4.42 -11.17 16.13
CA ASN A 99 -5.16 -12.36 15.71
C ASN A 99 -6.50 -11.98 15.09
N THR A 100 -7.22 -11.03 15.69
CA THR A 100 -8.51 -10.53 15.17
C THR A 100 -8.39 -10.02 13.72
N HIS A 101 -7.27 -9.38 13.39
CA HIS A 101 -7.04 -8.79 12.07
C HIS A 101 -6.08 -9.61 11.19
N GLY A 102 -5.70 -10.82 11.58
CA GLY A 102 -4.59 -11.51 10.95
C GLY A 102 -4.78 -11.87 9.48
N LYS A 103 -6.02 -12.19 9.09
CA LYS A 103 -6.39 -12.36 7.67
C LYS A 103 -6.16 -11.08 6.86
N THR A 104 -6.53 -9.92 7.41
CA THR A 104 -6.38 -8.62 6.75
C THR A 104 -4.90 -8.25 6.60
N THR A 105 -4.10 -8.48 7.64
CA THR A 105 -2.65 -8.26 7.61
C THR A 105 -1.97 -9.18 6.59
N GLY A 106 -2.35 -10.46 6.57
CA GLY A 106 -1.84 -11.44 5.61
C GLY A 106 -2.11 -11.04 4.16
N GLU A 107 -3.36 -10.75 3.82
CA GLU A 107 -3.77 -10.34 2.47
C GLU A 107 -3.12 -9.02 2.02
N SER A 108 -3.05 -8.03 2.91
CA SER A 108 -2.51 -6.71 2.56
C SER A 108 -0.99 -6.71 2.40
N SER A 109 -0.27 -7.54 3.16
CA SER A 109 1.20 -7.60 3.13
C SER A 109 1.80 -7.82 1.72
N GLY A 110 1.16 -8.63 0.86
CA GLY A 110 1.65 -8.87 -0.49
C GLY A 110 1.56 -7.62 -1.37
N ILE A 111 0.48 -6.86 -1.22
CA ILE A 111 0.24 -5.62 -1.96
C ILE A 111 1.20 -4.52 -1.47
N PHE A 112 1.37 -4.36 -0.16
CA PHE A 112 2.29 -3.38 0.40
C PHE A 112 3.76 -3.75 0.15
N GLY A 113 4.09 -5.04 0.15
CA GLY A 113 5.41 -5.54 -0.22
C GLY A 113 5.75 -5.22 -1.68
N PHE A 114 4.80 -5.44 -2.60
CA PHE A 114 4.94 -5.06 -4.00
C PHE A 114 5.18 -3.56 -4.19
N VAL A 115 4.29 -2.73 -3.64
CA VAL A 115 4.37 -1.27 -3.72
C VAL A 115 5.72 -0.77 -3.20
N ASN A 116 6.16 -1.28 -2.05
CA ASN A 116 7.45 -0.91 -1.48
C ASN A 116 8.63 -1.38 -2.36
N GLY A 117 8.55 -2.57 -2.95
CA GLY A 117 9.54 -3.10 -3.88
C GLY A 117 9.70 -2.23 -5.12
N VAL A 118 8.59 -1.78 -5.72
CA VAL A 118 8.59 -0.86 -6.85
C VAL A 118 9.25 0.48 -6.46
N LEU A 119 8.81 1.08 -5.35
CA LEU A 119 9.33 2.39 -4.93
C LEU A 119 10.80 2.35 -4.53
N LYS A 120 11.27 1.26 -3.90
CA LYS A 120 12.69 1.06 -3.58
C LYS A 120 13.58 0.96 -4.82
N ARG A 121 13.04 0.57 -5.97
CA ARG A 121 13.78 0.53 -7.25
C ARG A 121 13.71 1.88 -7.95
N VAL A 122 12.50 2.39 -8.15
CA VAL A 122 12.28 3.59 -8.98
C VAL A 122 12.80 4.87 -8.32
N LYS A 123 12.77 5.00 -7.00
CA LYS A 123 13.27 6.21 -6.32
C LYS A 123 14.78 6.41 -6.49
N PRO A 124 15.65 5.41 -6.24
CA PRO A 124 17.09 5.59 -6.42
C PRO A 124 17.55 5.46 -7.88
N GLU A 125 16.97 4.55 -8.66
CA GLU A 125 17.44 4.24 -10.03
C GLU A 125 16.73 5.06 -11.11
N GLY A 126 15.70 5.83 -10.74
CA GLY A 126 14.81 6.50 -11.69
C GLY A 126 13.96 5.54 -12.52
N LEU A 127 13.26 6.08 -13.51
CA LEU A 127 12.43 5.34 -14.48
C LEU A 127 13.26 4.91 -15.71
N SER A 128 14.33 4.15 -15.48
CA SER A 128 15.10 3.53 -16.57
C SER A 128 14.36 2.32 -17.14
N LYS A 129 14.70 1.92 -18.37
CA LYS A 129 14.20 0.66 -18.96
C LYS A 129 14.42 -0.53 -18.02
N LYS A 130 15.60 -0.62 -17.40
CA LYS A 130 15.95 -1.68 -16.44
C LYS A 130 15.04 -1.68 -15.20
N SER A 131 14.77 -0.52 -14.61
CA SER A 131 13.92 -0.44 -13.41
C SER A 131 12.45 -0.72 -13.76
N ILE A 132 12.00 -0.29 -14.94
CA ILE A 132 10.66 -0.61 -15.48
C ILE A 132 10.52 -2.12 -15.72
N ASP A 133 11.46 -2.75 -16.44
CA ASP A 133 11.44 -4.19 -16.72
C ASP A 133 11.41 -5.04 -15.42
N ALA A 134 12.13 -4.60 -14.40
CA ALA A 134 12.09 -5.24 -13.09
C ALA A 134 10.73 -5.09 -12.38
N CYS A 135 10.09 -3.93 -12.50
CA CYS A 135 8.74 -3.72 -11.98
C CYS A 135 7.69 -4.57 -12.72
N LEU A 136 7.86 -4.77 -14.03
CA LEU A 136 7.02 -5.64 -14.84
C LEU A 136 7.12 -7.10 -14.40
N LYS A 137 8.34 -7.62 -14.25
CA LYS A 137 8.57 -8.99 -13.76
C LYS A 137 7.92 -9.24 -12.39
N GLU A 138 8.00 -8.26 -11.49
CA GLU A 138 7.34 -8.37 -10.18
C GLU A 138 5.81 -8.33 -10.30
N THR A 139 5.28 -7.50 -11.21
CA THR A 139 3.85 -7.44 -11.50
C THR A 139 3.34 -8.77 -12.04
N ASP A 140 4.05 -9.39 -12.99
CA ASP A 140 3.72 -10.69 -13.56
C ASP A 140 3.74 -11.81 -12.52
N ARG A 141 4.76 -11.83 -11.66
CA ARG A 141 4.85 -12.79 -10.54
C ARG A 141 3.59 -12.75 -9.68
N ILE A 142 3.07 -11.56 -9.42
CA ILE A 142 1.90 -11.36 -8.58
C ILE A 142 0.59 -11.62 -9.35
N LEU A 143 0.55 -11.32 -10.65
CA LEU A 143 -0.60 -11.67 -11.51
C LEU A 143 -0.79 -13.18 -11.64
N ASN A 144 0.31 -13.94 -11.58
CA ASN A 144 0.29 -15.41 -11.53
C ASN A 144 -0.17 -15.98 -10.17
N ASN A 145 -0.46 -15.12 -9.17
CA ASN A 145 -0.99 -15.54 -7.89
C ASN A 145 -2.50 -15.83 -7.98
N ARG A 146 -2.96 -16.93 -7.36
CA ARG A 146 -4.41 -17.28 -7.30
C ARG A 146 -5.25 -16.33 -6.45
N ASN A 147 -4.66 -15.35 -5.77
CA ASN A 147 -5.38 -14.36 -4.99
C ASN A 147 -6.05 -13.29 -5.89
N LYS A 148 -7.36 -13.45 -6.13
CA LYS A 148 -8.19 -12.52 -6.91
C LYS A 148 -8.11 -11.05 -6.45
N ARG A 149 -7.91 -10.81 -5.14
CA ARG A 149 -7.80 -9.45 -4.58
C ARG A 149 -6.50 -8.77 -4.99
N THR A 150 -5.42 -9.54 -5.03
CA THR A 150 -4.09 -9.08 -5.46
C THR A 150 -4.03 -8.87 -6.97
N VAL A 151 -4.60 -9.79 -7.76
CA VAL A 151 -4.70 -9.63 -9.22
C VAL A 151 -5.47 -8.34 -9.59
N ARG A 152 -6.62 -8.09 -8.94
CA ARG A 152 -7.39 -6.85 -9.16
C ARG A 152 -6.61 -5.59 -8.77
N PHE A 153 -5.80 -5.65 -7.72
CA PHE A 153 -4.94 -4.54 -7.32
C PHE A 153 -3.92 -4.22 -8.42
N ASN A 154 -3.21 -5.24 -8.92
CA ASN A 154 -2.18 -5.06 -9.95
C ASN A 154 -2.72 -4.49 -11.25
N LEU A 155 -3.92 -4.90 -11.66
CA LEU A 155 -4.58 -4.30 -12.82
C LEU A 155 -4.79 -2.79 -12.64
N ARG A 156 -5.33 -2.37 -11.49
CA ARG A 156 -5.53 -0.96 -11.17
C ARG A 156 -4.21 -0.20 -11.07
N PHE A 157 -3.17 -0.87 -10.59
CA PHE A 157 -1.83 -0.33 -10.50
C PHE A 157 -1.25 -0.04 -11.88
N ALA A 158 -1.31 -1.03 -12.79
CA ALA A 158 -0.86 -0.88 -14.17
C ALA A 158 -1.63 0.22 -14.91
N ASP A 159 -2.96 0.27 -14.77
CA ASP A 159 -3.80 1.32 -15.36
C ASP A 159 -3.40 2.72 -14.87
N SER A 160 -3.12 2.85 -13.56
CA SER A 160 -2.73 4.13 -12.95
C SER A 160 -1.36 4.62 -13.43
N TRP A 161 -0.43 3.70 -13.70
CA TRP A 161 0.90 4.03 -14.19
C TRP A 161 0.88 4.37 -15.69
N ASN A 162 0.14 3.59 -16.48
CA ASN A 162 -0.09 3.88 -17.90
C ASN A 162 -0.75 5.24 -18.10
N GLY A 163 -1.78 5.56 -17.31
CA GLY A 163 -2.44 6.86 -17.33
C GLY A 163 -1.58 8.03 -16.80
N SER A 164 -0.42 7.74 -16.21
CA SER A 164 0.59 8.73 -15.81
C SER A 164 1.77 8.79 -16.79
N GLY A 165 1.68 8.13 -17.96
CA GLY A 165 2.75 8.10 -18.96
C GLY A 165 3.89 7.11 -18.66
N ILE A 166 3.78 6.35 -17.56
CA ILE A 166 4.74 5.31 -17.20
C ILE A 166 4.24 4.01 -17.81
N ASN A 167 4.64 3.75 -19.05
CA ASN A 167 4.10 2.66 -19.86
C ASN A 167 4.54 1.29 -19.33
N LEU A 168 3.67 0.65 -18.55
CA LEU A 168 3.87 -0.69 -18.01
C LEU A 168 3.35 -1.81 -18.94
N ARG A 169 2.86 -1.50 -20.17
CA ARG A 169 2.36 -2.49 -21.15
C ARG A 169 1.65 -3.73 -20.54
N VAL A 170 0.55 -3.48 -19.84
CA VAL A 170 -0.37 -4.53 -19.38
C VAL A 170 -1.72 -4.27 -20.05
N ARG A 171 -2.15 -5.11 -21.00
CA ARG A 171 -3.47 -5.00 -21.67
C ARG A 171 -4.43 -6.06 -21.14
N ARG A 172 -5.65 -5.62 -20.78
CA ARG A 172 -6.78 -6.52 -20.53
C ARG A 172 -7.27 -7.08 -21.87
N VAL A 173 -7.11 -8.37 -22.12
CA VAL A 173 -7.71 -9.07 -23.27
C VAL A 173 -8.46 -10.29 -22.76
N TYR A 174 -9.79 -10.26 -22.76
CA TYR A 174 -10.66 -11.41 -22.45
C TYR A 174 -10.33 -12.19 -21.16
N GLY A 175 -10.09 -11.51 -20.03
CA GLY A 175 -9.91 -12.20 -18.74
C GLY A 175 -8.59 -12.99 -18.59
N MET A 176 -7.71 -12.96 -19.60
CA MET A 176 -6.32 -13.40 -19.52
C MET A 176 -5.38 -12.24 -19.84
N LEU A 177 -4.21 -12.24 -19.22
CA LEU A 177 -3.19 -11.19 -19.40
C LEU A 177 -2.07 -11.74 -20.27
N GLN A 178 -1.78 -11.06 -21.37
CA GLN A 178 -0.55 -11.23 -22.14
C GLN A 178 0.34 -10.01 -21.92
N ALA A 179 1.62 -10.25 -21.59
CA ALA A 179 2.66 -9.24 -21.63
C ALA A 179 2.99 -8.90 -23.11
N ILE A 180 3.22 -7.62 -23.43
CA ILE A 180 3.65 -7.17 -24.77
C ILE A 180 5.08 -6.62 -24.69
#